data_AF-A0A2G9HVR9-F1
#
_entry.id   AF-A0A2G9HVR9-F1
#
_cell.length_a   1.000
_cell.length_b   1.000
_cell.length_c   1.000
_cell.angle_alpha   90.00
_cell.angle_beta   90.00
_cell.angle_gamma   90.00
#
_symmetry.space_group_name_H-M   'P 1'
#
loop_
_entity.id
_entity.type
_entity.pdbx_description
1 polymer ?
#
loop_
_entity_poly.entity_id
_entity_poly.type
_entity_poly.pdbx_seq_one_letter_code
_entity_poly.pdbx_strand_id
1 'polypeptide(L)'
;MMHMTFYWGRKVTILFDSWKTDSWISYFLSLLACFLVAVFYQYLEERRLRFKLLSVASKRPPPSDGAALGTPLLISKLGGRNWAPSRFAGAILFGIDSAIGYLLMLAIMSFNAGVFIAVVVGLGVGYLIFRGGGEDVVLVDNPCACA
;
A
#
# COMPACT_ATOMS: atom_id res chain seq x y z
N MET A 1 -24.00 -21.62 -6.40
CA MET A 1 -25.09 -20.71 -6.00
C MET A 1 -24.42 -19.46 -5.46
N MET A 2 -24.78 -18.28 -5.95
CA MET A 2 -24.16 -17.03 -5.49
C MET A 2 -24.70 -16.72 -4.09
N HIS A 3 -23.80 -16.70 -3.10
CA HIS A 3 -24.13 -16.34 -1.73
C HIS A 3 -24.14 -14.81 -1.63
N MET A 4 -25.26 -14.25 -1.16
CA MET A 4 -25.39 -12.80 -0.89
C MET A 4 -25.08 -12.45 0.58
N THR A 5 -24.67 -13.45 1.36
CA THR A 5 -24.32 -13.33 2.79
C THR A 5 -23.03 -14.10 3.05
N PHE A 6 -22.34 -13.74 4.14
CA PHE A 6 -21.13 -14.46 4.54
C PHE A 6 -21.41 -15.95 4.75
N TYR A 7 -20.60 -16.80 4.12
CA TYR A 7 -20.70 -18.24 4.26
C TYR A 7 -19.34 -18.87 4.58
N TRP A 8 -19.42 -20.02 5.23
CA TRP A 8 -18.28 -20.89 5.51
C TRP A 8 -18.33 -22.08 4.55
N GLY A 9 -17.43 -22.09 3.56
CA GLY A 9 -17.40 -23.13 2.55
C GLY A 9 -16.04 -23.23 1.88
N ARG A 10 -15.69 -24.44 1.44
CA ARG A 10 -14.42 -24.74 0.76
C ARG A 10 -14.51 -24.61 -0.76
N LYS A 11 -15.73 -24.61 -1.30
CA LYS A 11 -16.00 -24.52 -2.73
C LYS A 11 -16.18 -23.06 -3.12
N VAL A 12 -15.07 -22.40 -3.44
CA VAL A 12 -15.03 -20.99 -3.81
C VAL A 12 -14.29 -20.80 -5.12
N THR A 13 -14.83 -19.97 -6.00
CA THR A 13 -14.18 -19.43 -7.19
C THR A 13 -13.66 -18.04 -6.86
N ILE A 14 -12.34 -17.84 -6.85
CA ILE A 14 -11.70 -16.59 -6.47
C ILE A 14 -11.26 -15.85 -7.73
N LEU A 15 -11.84 -14.67 -8.00
CA LEU A 15 -11.55 -13.77 -9.15
C LEU A 15 -11.84 -14.33 -10.56
N PHE A 16 -11.34 -15.53 -10.87
CA PHE A 16 -11.41 -16.16 -12.18
C PHE A 16 -12.02 -17.55 -12.06
N ASP A 17 -12.75 -17.99 -13.09
CA ASP A 17 -13.33 -19.36 -13.13
C ASP A 17 -12.26 -20.45 -13.02
N SER A 18 -11.02 -20.16 -13.43
CA SER A 18 -9.87 -21.06 -13.32
C SER A 18 -9.37 -21.26 -11.89
N TRP A 19 -9.63 -20.31 -10.98
CA TRP A 19 -9.17 -20.41 -9.58
C TRP A 19 -10.30 -20.91 -8.69
N LYS A 20 -10.60 -22.19 -8.85
CA LYS A 20 -11.61 -22.90 -8.06
C LYS A 20 -10.96 -23.77 -6.99
N THR A 21 -11.52 -23.72 -5.80
CA THR A 21 -11.10 -24.54 -4.66
C THR A 21 -12.07 -25.70 -4.50
N ASP A 22 -11.61 -26.94 -4.66
CA ASP A 22 -12.46 -28.13 -4.48
C ASP A 22 -12.00 -29.02 -3.33
N SER A 23 -10.72 -28.88 -2.92
CA SER A 23 -10.09 -29.63 -1.81
C SER A 23 -9.72 -28.72 -0.64
N TRP A 24 -9.54 -29.31 0.56
CA TRP A 24 -9.05 -28.59 1.74
C TRP A 24 -7.71 -27.92 1.50
N ILE A 25 -6.79 -28.61 0.81
CA ILE A 25 -5.45 -28.10 0.52
C ILE A 25 -5.54 -26.91 -0.44
N SER A 26 -6.31 -27.03 -1.53
CA SER A 26 -6.50 -25.90 -2.46
C SER A 26 -7.15 -24.69 -1.80
N TYR A 27 -8.06 -24.93 -0.85
CA TYR A 27 -8.70 -23.86 -0.09
C TYR A 27 -7.68 -23.16 0.82
N PHE A 28 -6.90 -23.91 1.60
CA PHE A 28 -5.86 -23.34 2.46
C PHE A 28 -4.78 -22.60 1.66
N LEU A 29 -4.33 -23.16 0.53
CA LEU A 29 -3.38 -22.50 -0.37
C LEU A 29 -3.92 -21.16 -0.88
N SER A 30 -5.21 -21.13 -1.22
CA SER A 30 -5.88 -19.91 -1.68
C SER A 30 -5.98 -18.87 -0.57
N LEU A 31 -6.31 -19.29 0.67
CA LEU A 31 -6.30 -18.39 1.83
C LEU A 31 -4.91 -17.81 2.08
N LEU A 32 -3.88 -18.65 2.03
CA LEU A 32 -2.49 -18.23 2.17
C LEU A 32 -2.10 -17.25 1.06
N ALA A 33 -2.50 -17.50 -0.19
CA ALA A 33 -2.25 -16.61 -1.31
C ALA A 33 -2.95 -15.24 -1.10
N CYS A 34 -4.23 -15.21 -0.71
CA CYS A 34 -4.94 -13.97 -0.40
C CYS A 34 -4.28 -13.19 0.75
N PHE A 35 -3.84 -13.90 1.80
CA PHE A 35 -3.09 -13.30 2.91
C PHE A 35 -1.77 -12.68 2.43
N LEU A 36 -0.96 -13.40 1.65
CA LEU A 36 0.31 -12.91 1.13
C LEU A 36 0.12 -11.71 0.19
N VAL A 37 -0.90 -11.74 -0.68
CA VAL A 37 -1.25 -10.61 -1.55
C VAL A 37 -1.67 -9.39 -0.73
N ALA A 38 -2.42 -9.57 0.35
CA ALA A 38 -2.80 -8.47 1.25
C ALA A 38 -1.59 -7.86 2.00
N VAL A 39 -0.66 -8.69 2.48
CA VAL A 39 0.61 -8.22 3.08
C VAL A 39 1.44 -7.47 2.04
N PHE A 40 1.55 -8.02 0.82
CA PHE A 40 2.28 -7.40 -0.28
C PHE A 40 1.65 -6.08 -0.74
N TYR A 41 0.33 -5.97 -0.71
CA TYR A 41 -0.37 -4.70 -0.97
C TYR A 41 0.07 -3.60 -0.01
N GLN A 42 0.11 -3.88 1.30
CA GLN A 42 0.62 -2.91 2.29
C GLN A 42 2.09 -2.56 2.09
N TYR A 43 2.92 -3.52 1.68
CA TYR A 43 4.31 -3.26 1.32
C TYR A 43 4.43 -2.26 0.15
N LEU A 44 3.64 -2.46 -0.92
CA LEU A 44 3.66 -1.56 -2.07
C LEU A 44 3.13 -0.16 -1.73
N GLU A 45 2.07 -0.09 -0.93
CA GLU A 45 1.50 1.16 -0.45
C GLU A 45 2.57 1.96 0.32
N GLU A 46 3.30 1.30 1.21
CA GLU A 46 4.40 1.91 1.98
C GLU A 46 5.54 2.41 1.06
N ARG A 47 5.98 1.59 0.10
CA ARG A 47 7.02 2.00 -0.86
C ARG A 47 6.59 3.20 -1.68
N ARG A 48 5.34 3.21 -2.14
CA ARG A 48 4.77 4.34 -2.88
C ARG A 48 4.74 5.61 -2.03
N LEU A 49 4.38 5.52 -0.75
CA LEU A 49 4.42 6.64 0.19
C LEU A 49 5.84 7.15 0.39
N ARG A 50 6.81 6.25 0.65
CA ARG A 50 8.23 6.60 0.80
C ARG A 50 8.78 7.28 -0.47
N PHE A 51 8.47 6.78 -1.66
CA PHE A 51 8.88 7.42 -2.92
C PHE A 51 8.31 8.84 -3.06
N LYS A 52 7.04 9.06 -2.70
CA LYS A 52 6.46 10.41 -2.68
C LYS A 52 7.17 11.31 -1.68
N LEU A 53 7.43 10.84 -0.47
CA LEU A 53 8.13 11.61 0.57
C LEU A 53 9.54 11.99 0.14
N LEU A 54 10.32 11.06 -0.41
CA LEU A 54 11.68 11.34 -0.91
C LEU A 54 11.66 12.35 -2.07
N SER A 55 10.67 12.25 -2.98
CA SER A 55 10.53 13.20 -4.08
C SER A 55 10.16 14.62 -3.63
N VAL A 56 9.46 14.73 -2.50
CA VAL A 56 9.09 16.02 -1.87
C VAL A 56 10.27 16.57 -1.05
N ALA A 57 10.95 15.72 -0.28
CA ALA A 57 12.14 16.09 0.50
C ALA A 57 13.28 16.58 -0.41
N SER A 58 13.52 15.90 -1.53
CA SER A 58 14.50 16.33 -2.54
C SER A 58 14.17 17.69 -3.20
N LYS A 59 12.92 18.17 -3.08
CA LYS A 59 12.49 19.49 -3.57
C LYS A 59 12.53 20.60 -2.52
N ARG A 60 12.81 20.29 -1.24
CA ARG A 60 12.88 21.30 -0.17
C ARG A 60 14.28 21.93 -0.16
N PRO A 61 14.44 23.24 -0.46
CA PRO A 61 15.75 23.88 -0.35
C PRO A 61 16.18 23.97 1.13
N PRO A 62 17.49 24.01 1.43
CA PRO A 62 18.00 24.14 2.80
C PRO A 62 17.48 25.43 3.48
N PRO A 63 17.33 25.43 4.82
CA PRO A 63 16.98 26.64 5.55
C PRO A 63 18.09 27.68 5.32
N SER A 64 17.76 28.75 4.61
CA SER A 64 18.57 29.96 4.58
C SER A 64 18.10 30.77 5.77
N ASP A 65 18.97 30.87 6.78
CA ASP A 65 18.80 31.80 7.88
C ASP A 65 18.62 33.21 7.31
N GLY A 66 17.45 33.82 7.59
CA GLY A 66 17.19 35.21 7.22
C GLY A 66 15.81 35.45 6.62
N ALA A 67 14.88 35.82 7.50
CA ALA A 67 13.67 36.61 7.28
C ALA A 67 13.26 36.99 5.84
N ALA A 68 12.06 36.55 5.43
CA ALA A 68 11.10 37.41 4.73
C ALA A 68 9.69 36.76 4.70
N LEU A 69 8.78 37.36 5.47
CA LEU A 69 7.34 37.32 5.23
C LEU A 69 7.06 37.79 3.78
N GLY A 70 6.29 37.03 2.99
CA GLY A 70 5.74 37.58 1.75
C GLY A 70 5.42 36.58 0.64
N THR A 71 4.15 36.20 0.55
CA THR A 71 3.41 35.81 -0.67
C THR A 71 3.68 34.43 -1.30
N PRO A 72 2.82 33.42 -1.06
CA PRO A 72 2.88 32.12 -1.71
C PRO A 72 2.07 32.11 -3.01
N LEU A 73 2.33 33.03 -3.96
CA LEU A 73 1.48 33.14 -5.16
C LEU A 73 2.21 33.34 -6.50
N LEU A 74 3.52 33.10 -6.60
CA LEU A 74 4.16 33.01 -7.92
C LEU A 74 5.45 32.17 -7.87
N ILE A 75 5.31 30.85 -7.85
CA ILE A 75 6.38 29.93 -8.29
C ILE A 75 5.95 29.35 -9.64
N SER A 76 5.75 30.24 -10.62
CA SER A 76 5.81 29.89 -12.03
C SER A 76 7.28 29.92 -12.47
N LYS A 77 8.13 29.09 -11.86
CA LYS A 77 9.45 28.83 -12.43
C LYS A 77 9.31 27.70 -13.44
N LEU A 78 9.21 28.13 -14.69
CA LEU A 78 9.33 27.40 -15.94
C LEU A 78 10.63 26.57 -15.91
N GLY A 79 10.59 25.39 -15.29
CA GLY A 79 11.67 24.41 -15.29
C GLY A 79 11.47 23.45 -16.47
N GLY A 80 12.45 23.40 -17.37
CA GLY A 80 12.44 22.63 -18.60
C GLY A 80 11.75 21.27 -18.49
N ARG A 81 10.83 21.03 -19.42
CA ARG A 81 10.02 19.82 -19.55
C ARG A 81 10.88 18.64 -20.01
N ASN A 82 11.82 18.21 -19.18
CA ASN A 82 12.38 16.88 -19.27
C ASN A 82 11.40 15.97 -18.51
N TRP A 83 10.70 15.10 -19.23
CA TRP A 83 9.80 14.12 -18.66
C TRP A 83 10.65 13.15 -17.86
N ALA A 84 10.87 13.48 -16.59
CA ALA A 84 11.77 12.69 -15.76
C ALA A 84 11.21 11.27 -15.67
N PRO A 85 12.02 10.22 -15.95
CA PRO A 85 11.60 8.82 -15.85
C PRO A 85 11.01 8.48 -14.47
N SER A 86 11.36 9.26 -13.44
CA SER A 86 10.77 9.18 -12.10
C SER A 86 9.25 9.42 -12.06
N ARG A 87 8.69 10.24 -12.97
CA ARG A 87 7.24 10.47 -13.05
C ARG A 87 6.51 9.26 -13.62
N PHE A 88 7.10 8.61 -14.62
CA PHE A 88 6.54 7.41 -15.23
C PHE A 88 6.64 6.21 -14.28
N ALA A 89 7.78 6.04 -13.61
CA ALA A 89 7.94 5.03 -12.56
C ALA A 89 6.90 5.21 -11.44
N GLY A 90 6.66 6.45 -10.99
CA GLY A 90 5.62 6.74 -9.99
C GLY A 90 4.20 6.41 -10.48
N ALA A 91 3.91 6.62 -11.76
CA ALA A 91 2.61 6.26 -12.36
C ALA A 91 2.42 4.74 -12.45
N ILE A 92 3.46 3.99 -12.84
CA ILE A 92 3.42 2.52 -12.87
C ILE A 92 3.21 1.96 -11.47
N LEU A 93 3.98 2.43 -10.48
CA LEU A 93 3.81 2.00 -9.09
C LEU A 93 2.40 2.27 -8.58
N PHE A 94 1.81 3.42 -8.94
CA PHE A 94 0.41 3.70 -8.63
C PHE A 94 -0.56 2.75 -9.33
N GLY A 95 -0.34 2.47 -10.61
CA GLY A 95 -1.15 1.53 -11.38
C GLY A 95 -1.17 0.15 -10.73
N ILE A 96 0.01 -0.39 -10.39
CA ILE A 96 0.17 -1.70 -9.75
C ILE A 96 -0.52 -1.73 -8.37
N ASP A 97 -0.27 -0.72 -7.53
CA ASP A 97 -0.89 -0.55 -6.21
C ASP A 97 -2.43 -0.55 -6.31
N SER A 98 -2.98 0.27 -7.21
CA SER A 98 -4.43 0.33 -7.43
C SER A 98 -5.02 -0.97 -7.96
N ALA A 99 -4.32 -1.65 -8.88
CA ALA A 99 -4.78 -2.91 -9.45
C ALA A 99 -4.89 -3.98 -8.36
N ILE A 100 -3.87 -4.13 -7.51
CA ILE A 100 -3.89 -5.11 -6.41
C ILE A 100 -5.00 -4.79 -5.41
N GLY A 101 -5.22 -3.52 -5.06
CA GLY A 101 -6.32 -3.10 -4.21
C GLY A 101 -7.69 -3.51 -4.76
N TYR A 102 -7.92 -3.32 -6.07
CA TYR A 102 -9.17 -3.76 -6.71
C TYR A 102 -9.29 -5.29 -6.79
N LEU A 103 -8.19 -6.02 -6.98
CA LEU A 103 -8.21 -7.49 -6.94
C LEU A 103 -8.56 -8.00 -5.53
N LEU A 104 -8.03 -7.39 -4.47
CA LEU A 104 -8.42 -7.71 -3.09
C LEU A 104 -9.89 -7.41 -2.82
N MET A 105 -10.40 -6.29 -3.34
CA MET A 105 -11.83 -5.95 -3.25
C MET A 105 -12.69 -7.01 -3.95
N LEU A 106 -12.32 -7.41 -5.17
CA LEU A 106 -12.99 -8.48 -5.91
C LEU A 106 -12.93 -9.82 -5.17
N ALA A 107 -11.82 -10.13 -4.50
CA ALA A 107 -11.70 -11.35 -3.70
C ALA A 107 -12.65 -11.33 -2.49
N ILE A 108 -12.80 -10.19 -1.82
CA ILE A 108 -13.73 -10.02 -0.69
C ILE A 108 -15.19 -10.14 -1.14
N MET A 109 -15.53 -9.69 -2.34
CA MET A 109 -16.87 -9.85 -2.93
C MET A 109 -17.29 -11.33 -3.12
N SER A 110 -16.38 -12.30 -2.91
CA SER A 110 -16.74 -13.72 -2.88
C SER A 110 -17.61 -14.13 -1.69
N PHE A 111 -17.81 -13.23 -0.70
CA PHE A 111 -18.55 -13.46 0.56
C PHE A 111 -18.10 -14.68 1.36
N ASN A 112 -16.92 -15.23 1.06
CA ASN A 112 -16.36 -16.32 1.83
C ASN A 112 -15.71 -15.77 3.11
N ALA A 113 -16.14 -16.26 4.28
CA ALA A 113 -15.64 -15.79 5.56
C ALA A 113 -14.14 -16.02 5.73
N GLY A 114 -13.61 -17.15 5.25
CA GLY A 114 -12.18 -17.44 5.34
C GLY A 114 -11.32 -16.50 4.50
N VAL A 115 -11.74 -16.21 3.26
CA VAL A 115 -11.06 -15.25 2.38
C VAL A 115 -11.08 -13.86 3.00
N PHE A 116 -12.24 -13.43 3.51
CA PHE A 116 -12.37 -12.15 4.21
C PHE A 116 -11.40 -12.04 5.40
N ILE A 117 -11.38 -13.05 6.28
CA ILE A 117 -10.49 -13.09 7.44
C ILE A 117 -9.03 -13.07 6.99
N ALA A 118 -8.65 -13.88 6.00
CA ALA A 118 -7.28 -13.94 5.50
C ALA A 118 -6.81 -12.58 4.95
N VAL A 119 -7.67 -11.87 4.22
CA VAL A 119 -7.36 -10.54 3.71
C VAL A 119 -7.24 -9.52 4.84
N VAL A 120 -8.20 -9.46 5.77
CA VAL A 120 -8.17 -8.50 6.90
C VAL A 120 -6.95 -8.73 7.80
N VAL A 121 -6.66 -9.98 8.14
CA VAL A 121 -5.47 -10.34 8.93
C VAL A 121 -4.20 -10.03 8.16
N GLY A 122 -4.15 -10.31 6.85
CA GLY A 122 -3.00 -9.95 6.01
C GLY A 122 -2.75 -8.46 5.92
N LEU A 123 -3.80 -7.64 5.78
CA LEU A 123 -3.68 -6.18 5.84
C LEU A 123 -3.21 -5.70 7.21
N GLY A 124 -3.72 -6.27 8.30
CA GLY A 124 -3.29 -5.95 9.66
C GLY A 124 -1.82 -6.30 9.92
N VAL A 125 -1.40 -7.51 9.54
CA VAL A 125 0.00 -7.95 9.65
C VAL A 125 0.91 -7.09 8.77
N GLY A 126 0.52 -6.82 7.53
CA GLY A 126 1.27 -5.95 6.63
C GLY A 126 1.43 -4.54 7.20
N TYR A 127 0.36 -3.98 7.76
CA TYR A 127 0.44 -2.69 8.46
C TYR A 127 1.44 -2.72 9.61
N LEU A 128 1.40 -3.74 10.47
CA LEU A 128 2.31 -3.85 11.62
C LEU A 128 3.78 -3.97 11.18
N ILE A 129 4.08 -4.82 10.19
CA ILE A 129 5.46 -5.07 9.73
C ILE A 129 6.04 -3.84 9.04
N PHE A 130 5.27 -3.20 8.16
CA PHE A 130 5.78 -2.15 7.28
C PHE A 130 5.58 -0.74 7.82
N ARG A 131 4.52 -0.49 8.60
CA ARG A 131 4.19 0.84 9.14
C ARG A 131 4.41 0.96 10.65
N GLY A 132 4.43 -0.15 11.39
CA GLY A 132 4.65 -0.16 12.84
C GLY A 132 6.09 0.14 13.29
N GLY A 133 7.10 -0.15 12.46
CA GLY A 133 8.51 0.10 12.80
C GLY A 133 8.97 1.57 12.72
N GLY A 134 8.07 2.50 12.41
CA GLY A 134 8.37 3.94 12.33
C GLY A 134 8.39 4.67 13.67
N GLU A 135 7.82 4.08 14.73
CA GLU A 135 7.78 4.71 16.06
C GLU A 135 9.14 4.60 16.78
N ASP A 136 9.90 3.52 16.56
CA ASP A 136 11.20 3.32 17.20
C ASP A 136 12.31 4.25 16.64
N VAL A 137 12.25 4.61 15.36
CA VAL A 137 13.29 5.48 14.75
C VAL A 137 13.13 6.94 15.16
N VAL A 138 11.89 7.42 15.39
CA VAL A 138 11.65 8.81 15.81
C VAL A 138 11.88 9.01 17.31
N LEU A 139 11.69 7.97 18.13
CA LEU A 139 12.00 8.00 19.57
C LEU A 139 13.50 7.85 19.86
N VAL A 140 14.26 7.16 19.00
CA VAL A 140 15.71 7.01 19.15
C VAL A 140 16.50 8.23 18.65
N ASP A 141 15.92 9.09 17.82
CA ASP A 141 16.56 10.32 17.30
C ASP A 141 16.44 11.55 18.23
N ASN A 142 15.80 11.44 19.41
CA ASN A 142 15.84 12.50 20.44
C ASN A 142 16.52 12.10 21.78
N PRO A 143 17.78 11.62 21.83
CA PRO A 143 18.56 11.60 23.06
C PRO A 143 19.25 12.95 23.35
N CYS A 144 19.29 13.88 22.39
CA CYS A 144 20.07 15.11 22.51
C CYS A 144 19.22 16.36 22.27
N ALA A 145 18.26 16.61 23.16
CA ALA A 145 17.68 17.92 23.37
C ALA A 145 17.84 18.33 24.84
N CYS A 146 19.08 18.31 25.36
CA CYS A 146 19.50 18.92 26.63
C CYS A 146 21.04 18.95 26.73
N ALA A 147 21.68 20.01 26.23
CA ALA A 147 22.90 20.64 26.76
C ALA A 147 23.29 21.82 25.84
#